data_AF-A0A4Y7LHK9-F1
#
_entry.id   AF-A0A4Y7LHK9-F1
#
_cell.length_a   1.000
_cell.length_b   1.000
_cell.length_c   1.000
_cell.angle_alpha   90.00
_cell.angle_beta   90.00
_cell.angle_gamma   90.00
#
_symmetry.space_group_name_H-M   'P 1'
#
loop_
_entity.id
_entity.type
_entity.pdbx_description
1 polymer ?
#
loop_
_entity_poly.entity_id
_entity_poly.type
_entity_poly.pdbx_seq_one_letter_code
_entity_poly.pdbx_strand_id
1 'polypeptide(L)'
;MPPPQEINGYENANWSSFQMFFQGWILRQQHYLEQLLTSANRPEEELSTLVSQVLSHYQQYYEAKSMMIRQDVYVVFTPPWFSPFERTFLWIAGFKPGLAFKILNNSVRDSLSEDQKERVRELMAETRVAEKELSDELARVQESIVAPPIVDMARLMHHNN
;
A
#
# COMPACT_ATOMS: atom_id res chain seq x y z
N MET A 1 16.98 -37.38 11.82
CA MET A 1 16.38 -36.12 11.34
C MET A 1 17.52 -35.18 11.03
N PRO A 2 17.70 -34.70 9.78
CA PRO A 2 18.64 -33.63 9.53
C PRO A 2 18.11 -32.33 10.19
N PRO A 3 18.98 -31.41 10.62
CA PRO A 3 18.55 -30.13 11.18
C PRO A 3 17.80 -29.31 10.11
N PRO A 4 16.90 -28.40 10.50
CA PRO A 4 16.25 -27.50 9.57
C PRO A 4 17.31 -26.73 8.77
N GLN A 5 17.23 -26.82 7.44
CA GLN A 5 18.12 -26.05 6.56
C GLN A 5 17.87 -24.56 6.77
N GLU A 6 18.94 -23.78 6.85
CA GLU A 6 18.90 -22.32 7.04
C GLU A 6 18.23 -21.63 5.84
N ILE A 7 16.93 -21.35 5.95
CA ILE A 7 16.17 -20.53 4.99
C ILE A 7 16.47 -19.02 5.16
N ASN A 8 17.20 -18.65 6.22
CA ASN A 8 17.44 -17.25 6.62
C ASN A 8 18.38 -16.46 5.68
N GLY A 9 19.21 -17.11 4.85
CA GLY A 9 20.20 -16.39 4.03
C GLY A 9 19.60 -15.65 2.84
N TYR A 10 18.63 -16.26 2.16
CA TYR A 10 18.03 -15.72 0.93
C TYR A 10 16.95 -14.67 1.21
N GLU A 11 16.13 -14.87 2.25
CA GLU A 11 15.10 -13.91 2.66
C GLU A 11 15.71 -12.59 3.15
N ASN A 12 16.79 -12.65 3.93
CA ASN A 12 17.50 -11.46 4.41
C ASN A 12 18.15 -10.66 3.27
N ALA A 13 18.66 -11.32 2.24
CA ALA A 13 19.29 -10.67 1.09
C ALA A 13 18.26 -9.93 0.20
N ASN A 14 17.10 -10.54 -0.04
CA ASN A 14 16.03 -9.92 -0.83
C ASN A 14 15.41 -8.73 -0.10
N TRP A 15 15.15 -8.88 1.19
CA TRP A 15 14.71 -7.79 2.05
C TRP A 15 15.69 -6.61 2.04
N SER A 16 16.98 -6.90 2.24
CA SER A 16 18.03 -5.86 2.23
C SER A 16 18.09 -5.13 0.89
N SER A 17 17.92 -5.86 -0.21
CA SER A 17 17.90 -5.29 -1.56
C SER A 17 16.70 -4.36 -1.77
N PHE A 18 15.49 -4.77 -1.37
CA PHE A 18 14.31 -3.92 -1.44
C PHE A 18 14.40 -2.71 -0.52
N GLN A 19 14.96 -2.86 0.69
CA GLN A 19 15.16 -1.75 1.61
C GLN A 19 16.09 -0.69 1.02
N MET A 20 17.20 -1.09 0.39
CA MET A 20 18.09 -0.16 -0.33
C MET A 20 17.38 0.52 -1.49
N PHE A 21 16.61 -0.25 -2.28
CA PHE A 21 15.78 0.30 -3.35
C PHE A 21 14.79 1.35 -2.82
N PHE A 22 14.05 1.03 -1.74
CA PHE A 22 13.02 1.89 -1.17
C PHE A 22 13.61 3.19 -0.61
N GLN A 23 14.75 3.11 0.08
CA GLN A 23 15.46 4.31 0.56
C GLN A 23 15.86 5.23 -0.60
N GLY A 24 16.46 4.67 -1.66
CA GLY A 24 16.77 5.42 -2.87
C GLY A 24 15.53 5.96 -3.58
N TRP A 25 14.44 5.20 -3.56
CA TRP A 25 13.16 5.58 -4.15
C TRP A 25 12.54 6.78 -3.43
N ILE A 26 12.56 6.79 -2.08
CA ILE A 26 12.06 7.92 -1.27
C ILE A 26 12.89 9.19 -1.49
N LEU A 27 14.21 9.08 -1.59
CA LEU A 27 15.07 10.23 -1.90
C LEU A 27 14.73 10.84 -3.26
N ARG A 28 14.53 10.01 -4.29
CA ARG A 28 14.09 10.48 -5.60
C ARG A 28 12.67 11.05 -5.57
N GLN A 29 11.77 10.48 -4.78
CA GLN A 29 10.41 11.00 -4.59
C GLN A 29 10.44 12.42 -4.01
N GLN A 30 11.30 12.68 -3.03
CA GLN A 30 11.47 14.01 -2.47
C GLN A 30 12.00 15.00 -3.52
N HIS A 31 12.96 14.58 -4.34
CA HIS A 31 13.45 15.40 -5.44
C HIS A 31 12.36 15.73 -6.48
N TYR A 32 11.52 14.75 -6.84
CA TYR A 32 10.38 15.00 -7.71
C TYR A 32 9.36 15.97 -7.10
N LEU A 33 9.10 15.86 -5.79
CA LEU A 33 8.23 16.79 -5.09
C LEU A 33 8.76 18.22 -5.17
N GLU A 34 10.06 18.44 -4.94
CA GLU A 34 10.69 19.77 -5.07
C GLU A 34 10.57 20.33 -6.49
N GLN A 35 10.74 19.48 -7.51
CA GLN A 35 10.55 19.90 -8.90
C GLN A 35 9.11 20.30 -9.20
N LEU A 36 8.12 19.55 -8.71
CA LEU A 36 6.69 19.87 -8.89
C LEU A 36 6.30 21.16 -8.15
N LEU A 37 6.83 21.39 -6.96
CA LEU A 37 6.56 22.62 -6.21
C LEU A 37 7.14 23.87 -6.89
N THR A 38 8.17 23.71 -7.71
CA THR A 38 8.85 24.80 -8.43
C THR A 38 8.45 24.89 -9.90
N SER A 39 7.49 24.08 -10.37
CA SER A 39 7.12 24.00 -11.79
C SER A 39 6.05 24.99 -12.26
N ALA A 40 5.57 25.89 -11.40
CA ALA A 40 4.41 26.76 -11.66
C ALA A 40 4.52 27.62 -12.94
N ASN A 41 5.74 27.95 -13.37
CA ASN A 41 6.01 28.78 -14.55
C ASN A 41 6.68 28.02 -15.71
N ARG A 42 6.68 26.68 -15.68
CA ARG A 42 7.31 25.88 -16.74
C ARG A 42 6.38 25.72 -17.95
N PRO A 43 6.93 25.54 -19.15
CA PRO A 43 6.14 25.14 -20.33
C PRO A 43 5.36 23.84 -20.06
N GLU A 44 4.18 23.73 -20.66
CA GLU A 44 3.30 22.55 -20.54
C GLU A 44 4.00 21.24 -20.92
N GLU A 45 4.85 21.27 -21.95
CA GLU A 45 5.62 20.09 -22.40
C GLU A 45 6.60 19.58 -21.32
N GLU A 46 7.29 20.50 -20.63
CA GLU A 46 8.17 20.16 -19.51
C GLU A 46 7.37 19.63 -18.32
N LEU A 47 6.21 20.23 -18.03
CA LEU A 47 5.33 19.80 -16.95
C LEU A 47 4.79 18.39 -17.22
N SER A 48 4.33 18.12 -18.44
CA SER A 48 3.86 16.80 -18.88
C SER A 48 4.97 15.73 -18.79
N THR A 49 6.19 16.10 -19.17
CA THR A 49 7.36 15.24 -19.02
C THR A 49 7.65 14.93 -17.56
N LEU A 50 7.64 15.94 -16.69
CA LEU A 50 7.85 15.77 -15.25
C LEU A 50 6.76 14.88 -14.62
N VAL A 51 5.49 15.09 -14.95
CA VAL A 51 4.38 14.23 -14.51
C VAL A 51 4.59 12.79 -14.96
N SER A 52 4.99 12.58 -16.22
CA SER A 52 5.26 11.24 -16.76
C SER A 52 6.41 10.53 -16.03
N GLN A 53 7.46 11.27 -15.68
CA GLN A 53 8.57 10.76 -14.88
C GLN A 53 8.13 10.36 -13.47
N VAL A 54 7.29 11.17 -12.83
CA VAL A 54 6.72 10.87 -11.50
C VAL A 54 5.86 9.61 -11.56
N LEU A 55 5.00 9.48 -12.57
CA LEU A 55 4.18 8.28 -12.75
C LEU A 55 5.04 7.03 -12.98
N SER A 56 6.08 7.12 -13.81
CA SER A 56 7.06 6.04 -14.00
C SER A 56 7.80 5.68 -12.70
N HIS A 57 8.14 6.67 -11.88
CA HIS A 57 8.75 6.44 -10.58
C HIS A 57 7.82 5.67 -9.63
N TYR A 58 6.52 5.98 -9.60
CA TYR A 58 5.54 5.17 -8.86
C TYR A 58 5.38 3.76 -9.43
N GLN A 59 5.38 3.59 -10.76
CA GLN A 59 5.33 2.29 -11.40
C GLN A 59 6.49 1.39 -10.94
N GLN A 60 7.72 1.92 -10.93
CA GLN A 60 8.90 1.20 -10.45
C GLN A 60 8.73 0.71 -9.00
N TYR A 61 8.11 1.51 -8.13
CA TYR A 61 7.84 1.10 -6.75
C TYR A 61 6.85 -0.06 -6.69
N TYR A 62 5.75 0.00 -7.43
CA TYR A 62 4.76 -1.08 -7.43
C TYR A 62 5.28 -2.37 -8.07
N GLU A 63 6.13 -2.28 -9.09
CA GLU A 63 6.82 -3.43 -9.68
C GLU A 63 7.76 -4.09 -8.66
N ALA A 64 8.66 -3.32 -8.04
CA ALA A 64 9.57 -3.82 -7.01
C ALA A 64 8.80 -4.43 -5.82
N LYS A 65 7.73 -3.75 -5.37
CA LYS A 65 6.85 -4.24 -4.31
C LYS A 65 6.18 -5.56 -4.71
N SER A 66 5.68 -5.67 -5.94
CA SER A 66 5.04 -6.89 -6.45
C SER A 66 6.02 -8.07 -6.51
N MET A 67 7.27 -7.83 -6.90
CA MET A 67 8.32 -8.85 -6.88
C MET A 67 8.57 -9.38 -5.46
N MET A 68 8.61 -8.50 -4.46
CA MET A 68 8.75 -8.89 -3.05
C MET A 68 7.57 -9.71 -2.56
N ILE A 69 6.34 -9.27 -2.86
CA ILE A 69 5.12 -9.96 -2.42
C ILE A 69 5.03 -11.38 -3.00
N ARG A 70 5.50 -11.59 -4.23
CA ARG A 70 5.53 -12.91 -4.86
C ARG A 70 6.49 -13.89 -4.18
N GLN A 71 7.52 -13.37 -3.50
CA GLN A 71 8.47 -14.19 -2.77
C GLN A 71 7.99 -14.46 -1.35
N ASP A 72 7.48 -13.42 -0.68
CA ASP A 72 6.92 -13.51 0.66
C ASP A 72 5.69 -12.61 0.77
N VAL A 73 4.52 -13.22 0.93
CA VAL A 73 3.24 -12.50 1.08
C VAL A 73 3.10 -11.84 2.45
N TYR A 74 3.85 -12.28 3.46
CA TYR A 74 3.78 -11.75 4.83
C TYR A 74 4.16 -10.27 4.89
N VAL A 75 5.06 -9.83 4.01
CA VAL A 75 5.48 -8.42 3.88
C VAL A 75 4.33 -7.46 3.56
N VAL A 76 3.20 -7.96 3.04
CA VAL A 76 1.99 -7.15 2.82
C VAL A 76 1.32 -6.75 4.13
N PHE A 77 1.33 -7.66 5.11
CA PHE A 77 0.64 -7.48 6.40
C PHE A 77 1.54 -6.81 7.45
N THR A 78 2.86 -7.01 7.34
CA THR A 78 3.84 -6.35 8.20
C THR A 78 4.96 -5.73 7.37
N PRO A 79 4.67 -4.69 6.57
CA PRO A 79 5.67 -4.04 5.73
C PRO A 79 6.79 -3.47 6.61
N PRO A 80 8.03 -4.00 6.52
CA PRO A 80 9.09 -3.53 7.39
C PRO A 80 9.61 -2.14 7.00
N TRP A 81 9.29 -1.67 5.78
CA TRP A 81 9.61 -0.32 5.31
C TRP A 81 8.62 0.77 5.76
N PHE A 82 7.50 0.39 6.38
CA PHE A 82 6.57 1.36 6.95
C PHE A 82 7.11 1.86 8.31
N SER A 83 6.77 3.09 8.66
CA SER A 83 6.91 3.57 10.03
C SER A 83 5.96 2.81 10.97
N PRO A 84 6.20 2.82 12.29
CA PRO A 84 5.27 2.26 13.27
C PRO A 84 3.85 2.83 13.15
N PHE A 85 3.74 4.13 12.83
CA PHE A 85 2.47 4.81 12.61
C PHE A 85 1.74 4.25 11.38
N GLU A 86 2.43 4.17 10.24
CA GLU A 86 1.84 3.63 9.00
C GLU A 86 1.45 2.15 9.13
N ARG A 87 2.24 1.34 9.84
CA ARG A 87 1.86 -0.04 10.17
C ARG A 87 0.60 -0.10 11.03
N THR A 88 0.54 0.69 12.10
CA THR A 88 -0.65 0.75 12.96
C THR A 88 -1.88 1.17 12.17
N PHE A 89 -1.73 2.15 11.29
CA PHE A 89 -2.80 2.61 10.43
C PHE A 89 -3.28 1.51 9.47
N LEU A 90 -2.35 0.79 8.82
CA LEU A 90 -2.66 -0.34 7.96
C LEU A 90 -3.42 -1.44 8.72
N TRP A 91 -3.04 -1.73 9.96
CA TRP A 91 -3.70 -2.74 10.79
C TRP A 91 -5.11 -2.34 11.24
N ILE A 92 -5.29 -1.10 11.70
CA ILE A 92 -6.58 -0.62 12.21
C ILE A 92 -7.55 -0.33 11.06
N ALA A 93 -7.08 0.38 10.04
CA ALA A 93 -7.92 0.88 8.97
C ALA A 93 -7.94 -0.04 7.75
N GLY A 94 -7.00 -0.96 7.61
CA GLY A 94 -6.79 -1.73 6.37
C GLY A 94 -6.09 -0.90 5.29
N PHE A 95 -6.09 -1.43 4.07
CA PHE A 95 -5.63 -0.69 2.89
C PHE A 95 -6.70 0.35 2.50
N LYS A 96 -6.38 1.65 2.66
CA LYS A 96 -7.33 2.76 2.46
C LYS A 96 -6.87 3.78 1.41
N PRO A 97 -6.70 3.37 0.14
CA PRO A 97 -6.29 4.26 -0.96
C PRO A 97 -7.29 5.40 -1.17
N GLY A 98 -8.57 5.22 -0.79
CA GLY A 98 -9.60 6.25 -0.89
C GLY A 98 -9.28 7.55 -0.13
N LEU A 99 -8.38 7.50 0.85
CA LEU A 99 -7.96 8.68 1.62
C LEU A 99 -7.15 9.69 0.80
N ALA A 100 -6.47 9.24 -0.27
CA ALA A 100 -5.75 10.15 -1.16
C ALA A 100 -6.69 11.18 -1.80
N PHE A 101 -7.93 10.78 -2.10
CA PHE A 101 -8.93 11.70 -2.67
C PHE A 101 -9.41 12.77 -1.69
N LYS A 102 -9.29 12.54 -0.37
CA LYS A 102 -9.57 13.59 0.61
C LYS A 102 -8.54 14.72 0.51
N ILE A 103 -7.27 14.37 0.31
CA ILE A 103 -6.20 15.35 0.11
C ILE A 103 -6.45 16.10 -1.20
N LEU A 104 -6.69 15.38 -2.30
CA LEU A 104 -6.98 15.97 -3.60
C LEU A 104 -8.16 16.94 -3.55
N ASN A 105 -9.28 16.54 -2.93
CA ASN A 105 -10.47 17.37 -2.80
C ASN A 105 -10.27 18.62 -1.95
N ASN A 106 -9.33 18.57 -0.99
CA ASN A 106 -9.03 19.72 -0.13
C ASN A 106 -7.99 20.67 -0.74
N SER A 107 -7.15 20.19 -1.67
CA SER A 107 -6.00 20.95 -2.15
C SER A 107 -6.16 21.52 -3.57
N VAL A 108 -6.85 20.81 -4.47
CA VAL A 108 -6.87 21.17 -5.91
C VAL A 108 -8.24 21.08 -6.57
N ARG A 109 -9.31 20.80 -5.81
CA ARG A 109 -10.65 20.57 -6.38
C ARG A 109 -11.13 21.71 -7.28
N ASP A 110 -10.88 22.95 -6.87
CA ASP A 110 -11.39 24.13 -7.56
C ASP A 110 -10.57 24.50 -8.81
N SER A 111 -9.36 23.95 -8.96
CA SER A 111 -8.50 24.16 -10.13
C SER A 111 -8.68 23.12 -11.24
N LEU A 112 -9.52 22.10 -11.03
CA LEU A 112 -9.80 21.06 -12.02
C LEU A 112 -10.91 21.50 -13.00
N SER A 113 -10.81 21.06 -14.25
CA SER A 113 -11.91 21.16 -15.20
C SER A 113 -13.08 20.24 -14.79
N GLU A 114 -14.29 20.51 -15.31
CA GLU A 114 -15.45 19.64 -15.03
C GLU A 114 -15.21 18.19 -15.48
N ASP A 115 -14.57 18.00 -16.64
CA ASP A 115 -14.19 16.66 -17.12
C ASP A 115 -13.21 15.96 -16.16
N GLN A 116 -12.23 16.69 -15.63
CA GLN A 116 -11.30 16.15 -14.64
C GLN A 116 -12.01 15.81 -13.32
N LYS A 117 -12.96 16.64 -12.88
CA LYS A 117 -13.78 16.38 -11.68
C LYS A 117 -14.64 15.13 -11.86
N GLU A 118 -15.24 14.93 -13.03
CA GLU A 118 -16.00 13.70 -13.31
C GLU A 118 -15.10 12.47 -13.25
N ARG A 119 -13.97 12.48 -13.96
CA ARG A 119 -13.01 11.36 -13.94
C ARG A 119 -12.49 11.04 -12.55
N VAL A 120 -12.25 12.06 -11.72
CA VAL A 120 -11.88 11.87 -10.31
C VAL A 120 -13.03 11.23 -9.52
N ARG A 121 -14.29 11.63 -9.74
CA ARG A 121 -15.46 11.03 -9.08
C ARG A 121 -15.66 9.57 -9.47
N GLU A 122 -15.51 9.24 -10.74
CA GLU A 122 -15.53 7.86 -11.23
C GLU A 122 -14.45 7.03 -10.54
N LEU A 123 -13.21 7.50 -10.56
CA LEU A 123 -12.08 6.80 -9.93
C LEU A 123 -12.26 6.65 -8.41
N MET A 124 -12.84 7.65 -7.74
CA MET A 124 -13.21 7.58 -6.33
C MET A 124 -14.24 6.48 -6.06
N ALA A 125 -15.25 6.34 -6.92
CA ALA A 125 -16.29 5.34 -6.79
C ALA A 125 -15.72 3.93 -7.00
N GLU A 126 -14.92 3.73 -8.05
CA GLU A 126 -14.21 2.48 -8.32
C GLU A 126 -13.30 2.08 -7.15
N THR A 127 -12.49 3.02 -6.66
CA THR A 127 -11.60 2.78 -5.52
C THR A 127 -12.39 2.35 -4.28
N ARG A 128 -13.52 3.00 -4.00
CA ARG A 128 -14.38 2.65 -2.85
C ARG A 128 -14.94 1.24 -2.95
N VAL A 129 -15.35 0.82 -4.15
CA VAL A 129 -15.86 -0.54 -4.38
C VAL A 129 -14.75 -1.56 -4.15
N ALA A 130 -13.61 -1.39 -4.80
CA ALA A 130 -12.46 -2.30 -4.65
C ALA A 130 -11.94 -2.37 -3.21
N GLU A 131 -11.89 -1.22 -2.51
CA GLU A 131 -11.51 -1.15 -1.09
C GLU A 131 -12.48 -1.96 -0.21
N LYS A 132 -13.79 -1.85 -0.45
CA LYS A 132 -14.80 -2.62 0.28
C LYS A 132 -14.66 -4.11 0.01
N GLU A 133 -14.52 -4.51 -1.25
CA GLU A 133 -14.37 -5.93 -1.63
C GLU A 133 -13.15 -6.57 -0.95
N LEU A 134 -12.01 -5.89 -0.97
CA LEU A 134 -10.79 -6.34 -0.28
C LEU A 134 -10.99 -6.45 1.23
N SER A 135 -11.66 -5.45 1.84
CA SER A 135 -11.95 -5.46 3.27
C SER A 135 -12.87 -6.61 3.67
N ASP A 136 -13.90 -6.89 2.86
CA ASP A 136 -14.84 -7.98 3.09
C ASP A 136 -14.16 -9.35 2.90
N GLU A 137 -13.23 -9.48 1.94
CA GLU A 137 -12.39 -10.68 1.80
C GLU A 137 -11.49 -10.91 3.00
N LEU A 138 -10.80 -9.86 3.46
CA LEU A 138 -9.90 -9.96 4.60
C LEU A 138 -10.68 -10.38 5.87
N ALA A 139 -11.87 -9.82 6.08
CA ALA A 139 -12.73 -10.18 7.19
C ALA A 139 -13.11 -11.68 7.15
N ARG A 140 -13.50 -12.22 5.99
CA ARG A 140 -13.80 -13.65 5.83
C ARG A 140 -12.61 -14.54 6.16
N VAL A 141 -11.41 -14.16 5.70
CA VAL A 141 -10.17 -14.90 6.01
C VAL A 141 -9.91 -14.88 7.51
N GLN A 142 -10.06 -13.73 8.16
CA GLN A 142 -9.88 -13.60 9.61
C GLN A 142 -10.88 -14.44 10.40
N GLU A 143 -12.17 -14.41 10.04
CA GLU A 143 -13.22 -15.25 10.66
C GLU A 143 -12.89 -16.74 10.56
N SER A 144 -12.41 -17.20 9.40
CA SER A 144 -12.05 -18.60 9.19
C SER A 144 -10.89 -19.07 10.08
N ILE A 145 -9.96 -18.20 10.44
CA ILE A 145 -8.80 -18.53 11.29
C ILE A 145 -9.18 -18.52 12.77
N VAL A 146 -10.07 -17.59 13.17
CA VAL A 146 -10.41 -17.35 14.57
C VAL A 146 -11.56 -18.25 15.06
N ALA A 147 -12.46 -18.68 14.18
CA ALA A 147 -13.62 -19.48 14.57
C ALA A 147 -13.29 -20.84 15.22
N PRO A 148 -12.37 -21.67 14.72
CA PRO A 148 -12.12 -22.99 15.31
C PRO A 148 -11.57 -22.94 16.75
N PRO A 149 -10.54 -22.12 17.07
CA PRO A 149 -10.06 -21.98 18.44
C PRO A 149 -11.14 -21.49 19.43
N ILE A 150 -12.00 -20.54 19.01
CA ILE A 150 -13.08 -20.02 19.85
C ILE A 150 -14.14 -21.09 20.12
N VAL A 151 -14.54 -21.83 19.10
CA VAL A 151 -15.54 -22.91 19.23
C VAL A 151 -15.04 -23.99 20.18
N ASP A 152 -13.75 -24.35 20.09
CA ASP A 152 -13.16 -25.35 20.98
C ASP A 152 -13.05 -24.86 22.42
N MET A 153 -12.69 -23.58 22.65
CA MET A 153 -12.75 -22.97 23.99
C MET A 153 -14.18 -22.99 24.57
N ALA A 154 -15.20 -22.67 23.76
CA ALA A 154 -16.59 -22.70 24.20
C ALA A 154 -17.07 -24.11 24.57
N ARG A 155 -16.67 -25.14 23.81
CA ARG A 155 -16.98 -26.54 24.13
C ARG A 155 -16.32 -27.00 25.44
N LEU A 156 -15.07 -26.59 25.69
CA LEU A 156 -14.36 -26.92 26.92
C LEU A 156 -15.01 -26.29 28.15
N MET A 157 -15.51 -25.06 28.05
CA MET A 157 -16.24 -24.41 29.16
C MET A 157 -17.60 -25.08 29.46
N HIS A 158 -18.25 -25.66 28.44
CA HIS A 158 -19.55 -26.31 28.60
C HIS A 158 -19.47 -27.74 29.15
N HIS A 159 -18.29 -28.39 29.07
CA HIS A 159 -18.05 -29.74 29.59
C HIS A 159 -17.55 -29.75 31.04
N ASN A 160 -17.18 -28.58 31.58
CA ASN A 160 -16.56 -28.44 32.90
C ASN A 160 -17.52 -27.83 33.95
N ASN A 161 -18.83 -27.89 33.67
CA ASN A 161 -19.93 -27.33 34.47
C ASN A 161 -21.05 -28.38 34.56
#